data_AF-A0A7V6LSM3-F1
#
_entry.id   AF-A0A7V6LSM3-F1
#
_cell.length_a   1.000
_cell.length_b   1.000
_cell.length_c   1.000
_cell.angle_alpha   90.00
_cell.angle_beta   90.00
_cell.angle_gamma   90.00
#
_symmetry.space_group_name_H-M   'P 1'
#
loop_
_entity.id
_entity.type
_entity.pdbx_description
1 polymer ?
#
loop_
_entity_poly.entity_id
_entity_poly.type
_entity_poly.pdbx_seq_one_letter_code
_entity_poly.pdbx_strand_id
1 'polypeptide(L)'
;MAVNREIYNIILNEPDNETASAKVEEYLRSYLKKRLIFKKLVDIQVKATMASMTPDAIAWLRFFFQTDPDNYWSKVECPVLALNGDKDLQVASAVNLPAIVSAVKSGGNERVESIELPGLNHLFQHSETGNPNEYGSIDETFSPEVLDIMANWINSL
;
A
#
# COMPACT_ATOMS: atom_id res chain seq x y z
N MET A 1 13.61 7.70 1.31
CA MET A 1 12.66 8.18 2.34
C MET A 1 12.38 9.68 2.29
N ALA A 2 13.38 10.57 2.21
CA ALA A 2 13.12 12.03 2.22
C ALA A 2 12.33 12.58 1.01
N VAL A 3 12.51 12.02 -0.19
CA VAL A 3 11.79 12.45 -1.42
C VAL A 3 10.31 12.18 -1.36
N ASN A 4 9.91 10.94 -1.06
CA ASN A 4 8.51 10.56 -1.01
C ASN A 4 7.75 11.40 0.01
N ARG A 5 8.37 11.69 1.17
CA ARG A 5 7.78 12.55 2.19
C ARG A 5 7.42 13.93 1.64
N GLU A 6 8.32 14.57 0.90
CA GLU A 6 8.04 15.91 0.35
C GLU A 6 7.00 15.86 -0.76
N ILE A 7 7.05 14.85 -1.64
CA ILE A 7 6.02 14.65 -2.67
C ILE A 7 4.64 14.48 -2.04
N TYR A 8 4.52 13.66 -1.00
CA TYR A 8 3.25 13.46 -0.30
C TYR A 8 2.81 14.75 0.42
N ASN A 9 3.75 15.50 1.00
CA ASN A 9 3.47 16.80 1.61
C ASN A 9 2.90 17.79 0.60
N ILE A 10 3.45 17.85 -0.62
CA ILE A 10 2.91 18.68 -1.71
C ILE A 10 1.49 18.23 -2.05
N ILE A 11 1.27 16.93 -2.29
CA ILE A 11 -0.04 16.36 -2.68
C ILE A 11 -1.13 16.64 -1.63
N LEU A 12 -0.77 16.55 -0.35
CA LEU A 12 -1.71 16.73 0.77
C LEU A 12 -2.06 18.20 1.06
N ASN A 13 -1.15 19.13 0.79
CA ASN A 13 -1.33 20.55 1.16
C ASN A 13 -1.66 21.47 -0.01
N GLU A 14 -1.44 21.05 -1.26
CA GLU A 14 -1.89 21.77 -2.45
C GLU A 14 -3.23 21.19 -2.93
N PRO A 15 -4.36 21.92 -2.80
CA PRO A 15 -5.68 21.41 -3.18
C PRO A 15 -5.86 21.24 -4.69
N ASP A 16 -5.23 22.08 -5.53
CA ASP A 16 -5.35 22.00 -6.98
C ASP A 16 -4.42 20.93 -7.57
N ASN A 17 -4.96 19.97 -8.32
CA ASN A 17 -4.20 18.81 -8.79
C ASN A 17 -3.16 19.18 -9.86
N GLU A 18 -3.47 20.14 -10.72
CA GLU A 18 -2.55 20.64 -11.74
C GLU A 18 -1.35 21.33 -11.08
N THR A 19 -1.65 22.23 -10.14
CA THR A 19 -0.64 22.94 -9.35
C THR A 19 0.20 21.97 -8.52
N ALA A 20 -0.41 20.96 -7.90
CA ALA A 20 0.31 19.93 -7.15
C ALA A 20 1.26 19.14 -8.06
N SER A 21 0.80 18.72 -9.25
CA SER A 21 1.64 18.01 -10.23
C SER A 21 2.84 18.87 -10.66
N ALA A 22 2.61 20.14 -11.00
CA ALA A 22 3.67 21.07 -11.37
C ALA A 22 4.71 21.28 -10.24
N LYS A 23 4.25 21.41 -8.98
CA LYS A 23 5.12 21.52 -7.80
C LYS A 23 5.94 20.25 -7.56
N VAL A 24 5.34 19.07 -7.76
CA VAL A 24 6.05 17.79 -7.68
C VAL A 24 7.15 17.71 -8.74
N GLU A 25 6.85 18.11 -9.99
CA GLU A 25 7.86 18.15 -11.06
C GLU A 25 9.02 19.08 -10.73
N GLU A 26 8.73 20.30 -10.27
CA GLU A 26 9.75 21.28 -9.88
C GLU A 26 10.65 20.74 -8.76
N TYR A 27 10.03 20.18 -7.71
CA TYR A 27 10.75 19.57 -6.60
C TYR A 27 11.65 18.43 -7.07
N LEU A 28 11.12 17.50 -7.88
CA LEU A 28 11.86 16.36 -8.42
C LEU A 28 13.05 16.81 -9.26
N ARG A 29 12.86 17.80 -10.14
CA ARG A 29 13.95 18.39 -10.94
C ARG A 29 15.04 18.99 -10.05
N SER A 30 14.66 19.75 -9.03
CA SER A 30 15.61 20.36 -8.08
C SER A 30 16.38 19.30 -7.28
N TYR A 31 15.68 18.26 -6.82
CA TYR A 31 16.27 17.15 -6.08
C TYR A 31 17.28 16.36 -6.93
N LEU A 32 16.90 16.01 -8.16
CA LEU A 32 17.71 15.18 -9.05
C LEU A 32 18.92 15.93 -9.62
N LYS A 33 18.81 17.23 -9.92
CA LYS A 33 19.96 18.05 -10.36
C LYS A 33 21.12 18.07 -9.37
N LYS A 34 20.85 17.90 -8.07
CA LYS A 34 21.89 17.83 -7.02
C LYS A 34 22.61 16.48 -6.96
N ARG A 35 22.07 15.46 -7.62
CA ARG A 35 22.53 14.06 -7.52
C ARG A 35 23.02 13.48 -8.84
N LEU A 36 22.50 13.98 -9.96
CA LEU A 36 22.83 13.53 -11.29
C LEU A 36 23.61 14.62 -12.03
N ILE A 37 24.73 14.23 -12.64
CA ILE A 37 25.65 15.13 -13.34
C ILE A 37 25.10 15.48 -14.74
N PHE A 38 24.49 14.50 -15.42
CA PHE A 38 24.00 14.68 -16.78
C PHE A 38 22.54 15.15 -16.80
N LYS A 39 22.29 16.31 -17.39
CA LYS A 39 20.94 16.87 -17.59
C LYS A 39 19.97 15.86 -18.22
N LYS A 40 20.42 15.09 -19.20
CA LYS A 40 19.60 14.07 -19.88
C LYS A 40 19.07 13.00 -18.91
N LEU A 41 19.85 12.61 -17.91
CA LEU A 41 19.41 11.64 -16.90
C LEU A 41 18.35 12.22 -15.96
N VAL A 42 18.49 13.51 -15.59
CA VAL A 42 17.46 14.24 -14.84
C VAL A 42 16.16 14.25 -15.63
N ASP A 43 16.19 14.64 -16.91
CA ASP A 43 14.98 14.73 -17.74
C ASP A 43 14.29 13.37 -17.92
N ILE A 44 15.06 12.28 -18.12
CA ILE A 44 14.52 10.92 -18.23
C ILE A 44 13.83 10.51 -16.93
N GLN A 45 14.48 10.72 -15.78
CA GLN A 45 13.94 10.26 -14.50
C GLN A 45 12.75 11.10 -14.05
N VAL A 46 12.77 12.42 -14.28
CA VAL A 46 11.61 13.29 -14.03
C VAL A 46 10.44 12.84 -14.88
N LYS A 47 10.64 12.63 -16.19
CA LYS A 47 9.57 12.17 -17.09
C LYS A 47 9.00 10.82 -16.64
N ALA A 48 9.86 9.88 -16.25
CA ALA A 48 9.43 8.57 -15.77
C ALA A 48 8.59 8.66 -14.49
N THR A 49 9.03 9.46 -13.50
CA THR A 49 8.26 9.65 -12.26
C THR A 49 6.96 10.40 -12.49
N MET A 50 6.98 11.45 -13.34
CA MET A 50 5.79 12.26 -13.61
C MET A 50 4.71 11.49 -14.39
N ALA A 51 5.06 10.41 -15.09
CA ALA A 51 4.08 9.53 -15.72
C ALA A 51 3.09 8.91 -14.72
N SER A 52 3.47 8.78 -13.44
CA SER A 52 2.62 8.29 -12.34
C SER A 52 2.07 9.42 -11.45
N MET A 53 2.31 10.69 -11.80
CA MET A 53 1.90 11.88 -11.01
C MET A 53 1.03 12.82 -11.84
N THR A 54 0.16 12.25 -12.69
CA THR A 54 -0.86 13.01 -13.41
C THR A 54 -1.85 13.64 -12.42
N PRO A 55 -2.57 14.71 -12.79
CA PRO A 55 -3.60 15.30 -11.94
C PRO A 55 -4.63 14.28 -11.42
N ASP A 56 -5.06 13.33 -12.26
CA ASP A 56 -5.98 12.25 -11.85
C ASP A 56 -5.34 11.28 -10.86
N ALA A 57 -4.07 10.90 -11.08
CA ALA A 57 -3.34 10.06 -10.14
C ALA A 57 -3.15 10.77 -8.79
N ILE A 58 -2.91 12.08 -8.80
CA ILE A 58 -2.82 12.91 -7.59
C ILE A 58 -4.17 12.99 -6.88
N ALA A 59 -5.28 13.12 -7.61
CA ALA A 59 -6.63 13.08 -7.02
C ALA A 59 -6.85 11.77 -6.26
N TRP A 60 -6.49 10.65 -6.90
CA TRP A 60 -6.57 9.32 -6.29
C TRP A 60 -5.63 9.18 -5.09
N LEU A 61 -4.38 9.62 -5.19
CA LEU A 61 -3.41 9.57 -4.08
C LEU A 61 -3.87 10.39 -2.89
N ARG A 62 -4.45 11.57 -3.12
CA ARG A 62 -4.99 12.41 -2.05
C ARG A 62 -6.14 11.71 -1.34
N PHE A 63 -7.08 11.15 -2.09
CA PHE A 63 -8.15 10.32 -1.53
C PHE A 63 -7.57 9.16 -0.72
N PHE A 64 -6.62 8.41 -1.28
CA PHE A 64 -5.98 7.28 -0.62
C PHE A 64 -5.30 7.66 0.70
N PHE A 65 -4.52 8.75 0.72
CA PHE A 65 -3.82 9.20 1.94
C PHE A 65 -4.73 9.81 3.01
N GLN A 66 -5.84 10.44 2.62
CA GLN A 66 -6.78 11.05 3.54
C GLN A 66 -7.87 10.09 4.02
N THR A 67 -8.00 8.93 3.38
CA THR A 67 -8.96 7.91 3.81
C THR A 67 -8.49 7.31 5.12
N ASP A 68 -9.31 7.48 6.15
CA ASP A 68 -9.18 6.78 7.42
C ASP A 68 -10.01 5.48 7.35
N PRO A 69 -9.37 4.29 7.28
CA PRO A 69 -10.07 3.00 7.17
C PRO A 69 -11.01 2.69 8.34
N ASP A 70 -10.78 3.25 9.52
CA ASP A 70 -11.60 2.98 10.71
C ASP A 70 -13.06 3.40 10.51
N ASN A 71 -13.29 4.47 9.72
CA ASN A 71 -14.63 4.95 9.34
C ASN A 71 -15.44 3.94 8.51
N TYR A 72 -14.79 2.91 7.96
CA TYR A 72 -15.39 1.87 7.14
C TYR A 72 -15.42 0.54 7.88
N TRP A 73 -14.31 0.14 8.50
CA TRP A 73 -14.21 -1.11 9.25
C TRP A 73 -15.17 -1.20 10.43
N SER A 74 -15.42 -0.08 11.12
CA SER A 74 -16.41 0.00 12.21
C SER A 74 -17.86 -0.21 11.77
N LYS A 75 -18.14 -0.26 10.46
CA LYS A 75 -19.49 -0.49 9.92
C LYS A 75 -19.67 -1.92 9.41
N VAL A 76 -18.64 -2.77 9.51
CA VAL A 76 -18.71 -4.15 9.03
C VAL A 76 -19.46 -5.00 10.05
N GLU A 77 -20.60 -5.55 9.65
CA GLU A 77 -21.46 -6.36 10.52
C GLU A 77 -21.33 -7.88 10.28
N CYS A 78 -20.76 -8.32 9.15
CA CYS A 78 -20.54 -9.74 8.89
C CYS A 78 -19.33 -10.29 9.67
N PRO A 79 -19.20 -11.62 9.86
CA PRO A 79 -17.95 -12.21 10.33
C PRO A 79 -16.76 -11.79 9.45
N VAL A 80 -15.61 -11.54 10.07
CA VAL A 80 -14.39 -11.08 9.39
C VAL A 80 -13.22 -12.01 9.72
N LEU A 81 -12.53 -12.48 8.68
CA LEU A 81 -11.21 -13.09 8.77
C LEU A 81 -10.21 -12.16 8.09
N ALA A 82 -9.29 -11.58 8.86
CA ALA A 82 -8.19 -10.75 8.35
C ALA A 82 -6.91 -11.59 8.24
N LEU A 83 -6.38 -11.75 7.04
CA LEU A 83 -5.16 -12.52 6.76
C LEU A 83 -4.07 -11.59 6.24
N ASN A 84 -2.82 -11.81 6.67
CA ASN A 84 -1.67 -11.08 6.13
C ASN A 84 -0.41 -11.95 6.21
N GLY A 85 0.45 -11.87 5.20
CA GLY A 85 1.79 -12.46 5.26
C GLY A 85 2.74 -11.63 6.12
N ASP A 86 3.64 -12.29 6.86
CA ASP A 86 4.65 -11.62 7.70
C ASP A 86 5.76 -10.93 6.87
N LYS A 87 5.96 -11.36 5.61
CA LYS A 87 6.88 -10.77 4.64
C LYS A 87 6.18 -9.80 3.69
N ASP A 88 4.97 -9.36 4.00
CA ASP A 88 4.33 -8.29 3.26
C ASP A 88 5.04 -6.95 3.51
N LEU A 89 5.86 -6.54 2.54
CA LEU A 89 6.57 -5.26 2.55
C LEU A 89 5.74 -4.08 2.03
N GLN A 90 4.53 -4.33 1.52
CA GLN A 90 3.63 -3.31 1.01
C GLN A 90 2.58 -2.92 2.05
N VAL A 91 2.07 -3.90 2.80
CA VAL A 91 1.08 -3.75 3.86
C VAL A 91 1.52 -4.55 5.08
N ALA A 92 2.31 -3.91 5.96
CA ALA A 92 2.91 -4.58 7.11
C ALA A 92 1.84 -5.17 8.06
N SER A 93 1.88 -6.49 8.26
CA SER A 93 0.94 -7.25 9.08
C SER A 93 0.85 -6.73 10.52
N ALA A 94 2.00 -6.42 11.14
CA ALA A 94 2.13 -6.02 12.54
C ALA A 94 1.36 -4.75 12.90
N VAL A 95 1.09 -3.87 11.94
CA VAL A 95 0.29 -2.65 12.16
C VAL A 95 -1.13 -2.77 11.61
N ASN A 96 -1.32 -3.49 10.51
CA ASN A 96 -2.62 -3.56 9.84
C ASN A 96 -3.58 -4.56 10.50
N LEU A 97 -3.12 -5.77 10.87
CA LEU A 97 -4.02 -6.76 11.48
C LEU A 97 -4.62 -6.27 12.81
N PRO A 98 -3.84 -5.72 13.76
CA PRO A 98 -4.42 -5.21 15.00
C PRO A 98 -5.36 -4.02 14.77
N ALA A 99 -5.06 -3.15 13.79
CA ALA A 99 -5.91 -2.02 13.44
C ALA A 99 -7.28 -2.47 12.91
N ILE A 100 -7.30 -3.44 11.97
CA ILE A 100 -8.55 -4.00 11.43
C ILE A 100 -9.39 -4.62 12.56
N VAL A 101 -8.79 -5.45 13.42
CA VAL A 101 -9.49 -6.06 14.56
C VAL A 101 -10.07 -5.00 15.49
N SER A 102 -9.29 -3.99 15.84
CA SER A 102 -9.72 -2.88 16.71
C SER A 102 -10.87 -2.10 16.08
N ALA A 103 -10.77 -1.79 14.79
CA ALA A 103 -11.79 -1.01 14.08
C ALA A 103 -13.10 -1.77 13.91
N VAL A 104 -13.06 -3.07 13.59
CA VAL A 104 -14.28 -3.89 13.51
C VAL A 104 -14.96 -4.01 14.89
N LYS A 105 -14.18 -4.22 15.95
CA LYS A 105 -14.71 -4.30 17.33
C LYS A 105 -15.27 -2.97 17.83
N SER A 106 -14.68 -1.83 17.47
CA SER A 106 -15.21 -0.52 17.84
C SER A 106 -16.61 -0.25 17.24
N GLY A 107 -16.93 -0.93 16.14
CA GLY A 107 -18.25 -1.00 15.53
C GLY A 107 -19.27 -1.88 16.26
N GLY A 108 -18.86 -2.59 17.32
CA GLY A 108 -19.69 -3.55 18.05
C GLY A 108 -19.72 -4.95 17.43
N ASN A 109 -18.89 -5.22 16.40
CA ASN A 109 -18.78 -6.54 15.81
C ASN A 109 -17.63 -7.34 16.44
N GLU A 110 -17.97 -8.28 17.32
CA GLU A 110 -17.00 -9.16 17.99
C GLU A 110 -16.59 -10.37 17.12
N ARG A 111 -17.22 -10.59 15.96
CA ARG A 111 -16.94 -11.73 15.06
C ARG A 111 -15.80 -11.39 14.11
N VAL A 112 -14.63 -11.12 14.67
CA VAL A 112 -13.41 -10.84 13.91
C VAL A 112 -12.26 -11.69 14.41
N GLU A 113 -11.58 -12.35 13.47
CA GLU A 113 -10.36 -13.10 13.66
C GLU A 113 -9.26 -12.56 12.76
N SER A 114 -8.02 -12.58 13.22
CA SER A 114 -6.86 -12.21 12.41
C SER A 114 -5.76 -13.26 12.49
N ILE A 115 -5.15 -13.59 11.36
CA ILE A 115 -4.05 -14.56 11.29
C ILE A 115 -2.90 -13.94 10.49
N GLU A 116 -1.73 -13.86 11.13
CA GLU A 116 -0.47 -13.58 10.46
C GLU A 116 0.14 -14.89 9.95
N LEU A 117 0.53 -14.93 8.69
CA LEU A 117 0.97 -16.12 7.98
C LEU A 117 2.50 -16.05 7.73
N PRO A 118 3.29 -16.89 8.42
CA PRO A 118 4.75 -16.85 8.31
C PRO A 118 5.26 -17.24 6.93
N GLY A 119 6.27 -16.52 6.44
CA GLY A 119 6.94 -16.79 5.17
C GLY A 119 6.21 -16.29 3.92
N LEU A 120 5.06 -15.61 4.05
CA LEU A 120 4.25 -15.19 2.91
C LEU A 120 4.44 -13.71 2.58
N ASN A 121 4.53 -13.40 1.29
CA ASN A 121 4.58 -12.03 0.78
C ASN A 121 3.18 -11.40 0.66
N HIS A 122 3.12 -10.20 0.07
CA HIS A 122 1.88 -9.44 -0.19
C HIS A 122 0.82 -10.22 -0.99
N LEU A 123 1.24 -11.13 -1.86
CA LEU A 123 0.36 -11.90 -2.74
C LEU A 123 -0.03 -13.26 -2.14
N PHE A 124 0.31 -13.50 -0.86
CA PHE A 124 0.21 -14.80 -0.20
C PHE A 124 0.99 -15.91 -0.91
N GLN A 125 2.16 -15.57 -1.47
CA GLN A 125 3.09 -16.56 -2.00
C GLN A 125 4.21 -16.80 -0.99
N HIS A 126 4.70 -18.03 -0.91
CA HIS A 126 5.90 -18.39 -0.19
C HIS A 126 7.08 -17.62 -0.76
N SER A 127 7.78 -16.94 0.13
CA SER A 127 8.71 -15.89 -0.23
C SER A 127 9.95 -15.94 0.65
N GLU A 128 11.12 -15.70 0.08
CA GLU A 128 12.34 -15.58 0.87
C GLU A 128 12.45 -14.20 1.51
N THR A 129 12.19 -13.14 0.75
CA THR A 129 12.48 -11.75 1.18
C THR A 129 11.26 -10.83 1.29
N GLY A 130 10.13 -11.20 0.68
CA GLY A 130 8.95 -10.35 0.55
C GLY A 130 9.04 -9.30 -0.57
N ASN A 131 10.16 -9.25 -1.30
CA ASN A 131 10.41 -8.20 -2.27
C ASN A 131 9.59 -8.38 -3.56
N PRO A 132 8.93 -7.32 -4.09
CA PRO A 132 8.25 -7.42 -5.39
C PRO A 132 9.10 -7.93 -6.56
N ASN A 133 10.43 -7.80 -6.49
CA ASN A 133 11.33 -8.29 -7.52
C ASN A 133 11.37 -9.82 -7.66
N GLU A 134 11.04 -10.59 -6.63
CA GLU A 134 10.99 -12.07 -6.70
C GLU A 134 9.65 -12.60 -7.23
N TYR A 135 8.61 -11.76 -7.35
CA TYR A 135 7.26 -12.22 -7.73
C TYR A 135 7.25 -12.98 -9.06
N GLY A 136 8.01 -12.50 -10.05
CA GLY A 136 8.10 -13.13 -11.36
C GLY A 136 8.93 -14.43 -11.40
N SER A 137 9.66 -14.73 -10.32
CA SER A 137 10.45 -15.97 -10.18
C SER A 137 9.78 -17.01 -9.29
N ILE A 138 8.70 -16.65 -8.59
CA ILE A 138 7.93 -17.58 -7.75
C ILE A 138 6.88 -18.24 -8.64
N ASP A 139 6.96 -19.57 -8.77
CA ASP A 139 6.00 -20.35 -9.56
C ASP A 139 4.61 -20.42 -8.90
N GLU A 140 4.54 -20.30 -7.57
CA GLU A 140 3.29 -20.33 -6.81
C GLU A 140 2.46 -19.07 -7.08
N THR A 141 1.22 -19.22 -7.53
CA THR A 141 0.30 -18.07 -7.70
C THR A 141 -0.26 -17.58 -6.37
N PHE A 142 -0.56 -18.51 -5.46
CA PHE A 142 -1.17 -18.27 -4.16
C PHE A 142 -0.99 -19.52 -3.28
N SER A 143 -0.71 -19.35 -1.99
CA SER A 143 -0.50 -20.45 -1.05
C SER A 143 -1.76 -21.33 -0.89
N PRO A 144 -1.67 -22.65 -1.19
CA PRO A 144 -2.77 -23.58 -0.95
C PRO A 144 -3.22 -23.64 0.52
N GLU A 145 -2.29 -23.48 1.46
CA GLU A 145 -2.57 -23.45 2.89
C GLU A 145 -3.48 -22.27 3.26
N VAL A 146 -3.25 -21.10 2.64
CA VAL A 146 -4.13 -19.94 2.84
C VAL A 146 -5.52 -20.20 2.27
N LEU A 147 -5.62 -20.86 1.11
CA LEU A 147 -6.92 -21.26 0.54
C LEU A 147 -7.67 -22.22 1.46
N ASP A 148 -6.96 -23.19 2.06
CA ASP A 148 -7.54 -24.14 3.01
C ASP A 148 -8.03 -23.42 4.28
N ILE A 149 -7.26 -22.46 4.81
CA ILE A 149 -7.68 -21.62 5.95
C ILE A 149 -8.97 -20.86 5.61
N MET A 150 -9.01 -20.19 4.45
CA MET A 150 -10.19 -19.46 4.00
C MET A 150 -11.40 -20.38 3.83
N ALA A 151 -11.23 -21.53 3.18
CA ALA A 151 -12.31 -22.48 2.93
C ALA A 151 -12.85 -23.08 4.23
N ASN A 152 -11.97 -23.48 5.15
CA ASN A 152 -12.36 -24.03 6.44
C ASN A 152 -13.08 -22.99 7.30
N TRP A 153 -12.59 -21.74 7.31
CA TRP A 153 -13.24 -20.65 8.03
C TRP A 153 -14.65 -20.39 7.50
N ILE A 154 -14.81 -20.27 6.17
CA ILE A 154 -16.13 -20.07 5.53
C ILE A 154 -17.09 -21.21 5.88
N ASN A 155 -16.63 -22.46 5.84
CA ASN A 155 -17.46 -23.63 6.16
C ASN A 155 -17.78 -23.77 7.67
N SER A 156 -17.15 -22.97 8.53
CA SER A 156 -17.38 -22.95 9.98
C SER A 156 -18.32 -21.82 10.45
N LEU A 157 -18.69 -20.90 9.56
CA LEU A 157 -19.64 -19.81 9.83
C LEU A 157 -21.07 -20.31 10.01
#